data_AF-A0A0A9Z405-F1
#
_entry.id   AF-A0A0A9Z405-F1
#
_cell.length_a   1.000
_cell.length_b   1.000
_cell.length_c   1.000
_cell.angle_alpha   90.00
_cell.angle_beta   90.00
_cell.angle_gamma   90.00
#
_symmetry.space_group_name_H-M   'P 1'
#
loop_
_entity.id
_entity.type
_entity.pdbx_description
1 polymer ?
#
loop_
_entity_poly.entity_id
_entity_poly.type
_entity_poly.pdbx_seq_one_letter_code
_entity_poly.pdbx_strand_id
1 'polypeptide(L)'
;MMAVDWRMIELDKVDDLWVLMIASMLVVDAWKMYLFTRNVWYVSNMKVIPNELVGLISTQDFQKLRDITTEHSVGDMLDSLFSLGVRIGKLALDYYPYVWAMTTDYAESPIARTVWFYFLDVFLTRSAFIPLIVLGAVLSNNPRADPFLIFINMTLQSVMHACLQQRGHLDSPTSPTNMVLRVSSCLLWRRTS
;
A
#
# COMPACT_ATOMS: atom_id res chain seq x y z
N MET A 1 32.64 -9.09 -16.00
CA MET A 1 31.45 -8.22 -15.99
C MET A 1 30.70 -8.50 -17.29
N MET A 2 29.65 -9.33 -17.24
CA MET A 2 28.85 -9.62 -18.43
C MET A 2 27.91 -8.44 -18.67
N ALA A 3 28.06 -7.78 -19.81
CA ALA A 3 27.11 -6.78 -20.26
C ALA A 3 25.80 -7.49 -20.60
N VAL A 4 24.75 -7.19 -19.85
CA VAL A 4 23.39 -7.62 -20.21
C VAL A 4 23.01 -6.83 -21.47
N ASP A 5 22.88 -7.52 -22.59
CA ASP A 5 22.44 -6.93 -23.84
C ASP A 5 20.91 -6.76 -23.78
N TRP A 6 20.48 -5.55 -23.46
CA TRP A 6 19.07 -5.18 -23.32
C TRP A 6 18.29 -5.20 -24.65
N ARG A 7 18.98 -5.46 -25.78
CA ARG A 7 18.35 -5.52 -27.11
C ARG A 7 17.57 -6.81 -27.38
N MET A 8 17.62 -7.80 -26.49
CA MET A 8 16.86 -9.06 -26.61
C MET A 8 15.50 -9.07 -25.88
N ILE A 9 15.01 -7.91 -25.43
CA ILE A 9 13.64 -7.78 -24.92
C ILE A 9 12.84 -6.99 -25.96
N GLU A 10 12.54 -7.64 -27.09
CA GLU A 10 11.47 -7.19 -27.98
C GLU A 10 10.14 -7.46 -27.26
N LEU A 11 9.65 -6.46 -26.51
CA LEU A 11 8.32 -6.41 -25.90
C LEU A 11 7.27 -6.21 -27.00
N ASP A 12 7.15 -7.17 -27.91
CA ASP A 12 6.26 -7.06 -29.08
C ASP A 12 4.81 -7.43 -28.77
N LYS A 13 4.52 -7.94 -27.57
CA LYS A 13 3.17 -8.30 -27.13
C LYS A 13 2.83 -7.61 -25.82
N VAL A 14 1.63 -7.03 -25.77
CA VAL A 14 1.03 -6.44 -24.56
C VAL A 14 1.10 -7.43 -23.38
N ASP A 15 0.99 -8.73 -23.67
CA ASP A 15 1.09 -9.82 -22.68
C ASP A 15 2.47 -9.91 -22.02
N ASP A 16 3.55 -9.68 -22.76
CA ASP A 16 4.93 -9.72 -22.22
C ASP A 16 5.19 -8.54 -21.28
N LEU A 17 4.61 -7.38 -21.58
CA LEU A 17 4.66 -6.20 -20.71
C LEU A 17 3.91 -6.47 -19.40
N TRP A 18 2.74 -7.10 -19.45
CA TRP A 18 1.98 -7.48 -18.25
C TRP A 18 2.76 -8.44 -17.36
N VAL A 19 3.35 -9.49 -17.94
CA VAL A 19 4.16 -10.46 -17.19
C VAL A 19 5.35 -9.77 -16.53
N LEU A 20 6.03 -8.87 -17.24
CA LEU A 20 7.15 -8.09 -16.69
C LEU A 20 6.71 -7.17 -15.55
N MET A 21 5.55 -6.51 -15.67
CA MET A 21 5.00 -5.66 -14.61
C MET A 21 4.64 -6.47 -13.36
N ILE A 22 4.05 -7.66 -13.54
CA ILE A 22 3.74 -8.55 -12.42
C ILE A 22 5.03 -9.04 -11.76
N ALA A 23 6.01 -9.49 -12.54
CA ALA A 23 7.28 -9.97 -12.03
C ALA A 23 8.03 -8.87 -11.26
N SER A 24 8.10 -7.65 -11.81
CA SER A 24 8.73 -6.51 -11.12
C SER A 24 8.01 -6.13 -9.83
N MET A 25 6.67 -6.16 -9.81
CA MET A 25 5.88 -5.95 -8.60
C MET A 25 6.20 -7.01 -7.53
N LEU A 26 6.25 -8.28 -7.90
CA LEU A 26 6.57 -9.39 -6.99
C LEU A 26 7.98 -9.24 -6.40
N VAL A 27 8.96 -8.86 -7.22
CA VAL A 27 10.33 -8.63 -6.76
C VAL A 27 10.37 -7.49 -5.73
N VAL A 28 9.70 -6.38 -6.01
CA VAL A 28 9.66 -5.22 -5.09
C VAL A 28 8.96 -5.58 -3.78
N ASP A 29 7.83 -6.28 -3.84
CA ASP A 29 7.09 -6.63 -2.62
C ASP A 29 7.83 -7.73 -1.82
N ALA A 30 8.49 -8.70 -2.47
CA ALA A 30 9.37 -9.67 -1.81
C ALA A 30 10.56 -8.96 -1.11
N TRP A 31 11.15 -7.97 -1.76
CA TRP A 31 12.22 -7.16 -1.16
C TRP A 31 11.75 -6.40 0.09
N LYS A 32 10.56 -5.78 0.05
CA LYS A 32 9.98 -5.13 1.23
C LYS A 32 9.75 -6.11 2.37
N MET A 33 9.17 -7.27 2.08
CA MET A 33 8.93 -8.32 3.08
C MET A 33 10.23 -8.75 3.74
N TYR A 34 11.29 -8.94 2.94
CA TYR A 34 12.63 -9.22 3.46
C TYR A 34 13.14 -8.11 4.41
N LEU A 35 12.99 -6.84 4.03
CA LEU A 35 13.38 -5.71 4.90
C LEU A 35 12.58 -5.68 6.20
N PHE A 36 11.27 -5.91 6.17
CA PHE A 36 10.44 -5.97 7.36
C PHE A 36 10.82 -7.13 8.27
N THR A 37 10.97 -8.35 7.72
CA THR A 37 11.40 -9.52 8.49
C THR A 37 12.75 -9.29 9.15
N ARG A 38 13.71 -8.70 8.41
CA ARG A 38 15.03 -8.37 8.95
C ARG A 38 14.94 -7.33 10.08
N ASN A 39 14.10 -6.31 9.92
CA ASN A 39 13.90 -5.28 10.95
C ASN A 39 13.29 -5.87 12.22
N VAL A 40 12.22 -6.66 12.07
CA VAL A 40 11.57 -7.37 13.19
C VAL A 40 12.60 -8.24 13.92
N TRP A 41 13.37 -9.05 13.19
CA TRP A 41 14.38 -9.92 13.77
C TRP A 41 15.47 -9.13 14.53
N TYR A 42 15.92 -8.01 13.98
CA TYR A 42 16.95 -7.20 14.63
C TYR A 42 16.43 -6.53 15.90
N VAL A 43 15.26 -5.91 15.81
CA VAL A 43 14.61 -5.21 16.94
C VAL A 43 14.21 -6.20 18.04
N SER A 44 13.65 -7.36 17.69
CA SER A 44 13.24 -8.38 18.68
C SER A 44 14.44 -8.97 19.43
N ASN A 45 15.61 -9.08 18.77
CA ASN A 45 16.82 -9.61 19.37
C ASN A 45 17.68 -8.56 20.10
N MET A 46 17.34 -7.27 20.02
CA MET A 46 17.99 -6.24 20.83
C MET A 46 17.60 -6.40 22.30
N LYS A 47 18.51 -7.00 23.08
CA LYS A 47 18.37 -7.20 24.54
C LYS A 47 19.00 -6.06 25.35
N VAL A 48 19.90 -5.29 24.75
CA VAL A 48 20.67 -4.24 25.43
C VAL A 48 20.39 -2.91 24.74
N ILE A 49 20.33 -1.85 25.54
CA ILE A 49 20.19 -0.48 25.04
C ILE A 49 21.45 -0.15 24.22
N PRO A 50 21.31 0.38 22.99
CA PRO A 50 22.44 0.85 22.19
C PRO A 50 23.27 1.87 22.97
N ASN A 51 24.59 1.83 22.84
CA ASN A 51 25.51 2.67 23.61
C ASN A 51 25.21 4.17 23.46
N GLU A 52 24.64 4.57 22.32
CA GLU A 52 24.25 5.94 21.99
C GLU A 52 23.05 6.44 22.80
N LEU A 53 22.24 5.51 23.34
CA LEU A 53 21.01 5.80 24.09
C LEU A 53 21.14 5.51 25.59
N VAL A 54 22.31 5.00 26.01
CA VAL A 54 22.60 4.73 27.43
C VAL A 54 22.57 6.04 28.20
N GLY A 55 21.70 6.10 29.22
CA GLY A 55 21.51 7.29 30.06
C GLY A 55 20.47 8.30 29.54
N LEU A 56 20.01 8.16 28.28
CA LEU A 56 18.93 8.99 27.73
C LEU A 56 17.53 8.35 27.93
N ILE A 57 17.47 7.02 27.96
CA ILE A 57 16.22 6.27 28.02
C ILE A 57 16.31 5.21 29.13
N SER A 58 15.23 5.02 29.88
CA SER A 58 15.15 3.96 30.88
C SER A 58 15.03 2.58 30.23
N THR A 59 15.44 1.51 30.92
CA THR A 59 15.28 0.14 30.42
C THR A 59 13.82 -0.22 30.13
N GLN A 60 12.89 0.31 30.93
CA GLN A 60 11.46 0.08 30.75
C GLN A 60 10.92 0.79 29.50
N ASP A 61 11.34 2.01 29.24
CA ASP A 61 10.92 2.76 28.04
C ASP A 61 11.54 2.18 26.77
N PHE A 62 12.78 1.68 26.86
CA PHE A 62 13.40 0.96 25.76
C PHE A 62 12.63 -0.33 25.40
N GLN A 63 12.20 -1.10 26.41
CA GLN A 63 11.37 -2.28 26.19
C GLN A 63 10.03 -1.92 25.52
N LYS A 64 9.34 -0.89 26.02
CA LYS A 64 8.09 -0.40 25.39
C LYS A 64 8.31 0.04 23.95
N LEU A 65 9.36 0.80 23.66
CA LEU A 65 9.69 1.24 22.31
C LEU A 65 9.96 0.06 21.37
N ARG A 66 10.69 -0.96 21.86
CA ARG A 66 10.96 -2.18 21.12
C ARG A 66 9.67 -2.94 20.80
N ASP A 67 8.80 -3.09 21.79
CA ASP A 67 7.54 -3.83 21.63
C ASP A 67 6.60 -3.09 20.65
N ILE A 68 6.45 -1.77 20.78
CA ILE A 68 5.69 -0.92 19.84
C ILE A 68 6.27 -0.99 18.43
N THR A 69 7.60 -0.92 18.29
CA THR A 69 8.25 -0.97 16.98
C THR A 69 8.09 -2.35 16.32
N THR A 70 8.12 -3.41 17.12
CA THR A 70 7.90 -4.79 16.66
C THR A 70 6.46 -4.97 16.20
N GLU A 71 5.50 -4.54 17.01
CA GLU A 71 4.07 -4.58 16.69
C GLU A 71 3.78 -3.79 15.41
N HIS A 72 4.33 -2.58 15.28
CA HIS A 72 4.17 -1.75 14.08
C HIS A 72 4.76 -2.42 12.84
N SER A 73 5.97 -2.97 12.94
CA SER A 73 6.65 -3.63 11.82
C SER A 73 5.90 -4.89 11.37
N VAL A 74 5.32 -5.64 12.30
CA VAL A 74 4.45 -6.79 11.98
C VAL A 74 3.16 -6.33 11.31
N GLY A 75 2.56 -5.24 11.80
CA GLY A 75 1.39 -4.62 11.16
C GLY A 75 1.66 -4.21 9.71
N ASP A 76 2.76 -3.49 9.46
CA ASP A 76 3.15 -3.07 8.11
C ASP A 76 3.40 -4.27 7.18
N MET A 77 3.97 -5.35 7.73
CA MET A 77 4.21 -6.59 7.00
C MET A 77 2.89 -7.27 6.59
N LEU A 78 1.91 -7.36 7.50
CA LEU A 78 0.58 -7.91 7.22
C LEU A 78 -0.18 -7.06 6.20
N ASP A 79 -0.13 -5.74 6.33
CA ASP A 79 -0.75 -4.82 5.37
C ASP A 79 -0.14 -4.97 3.97
N SER A 80 1.18 -5.10 3.88
CA SER A 80 1.88 -5.35 2.62
C SER A 80 1.50 -6.69 2.00
N LEU A 81 1.40 -7.75 2.81
CA LEU A 81 1.01 -9.08 2.36
C LEU A 81 -0.44 -9.10 1.84
N PHE A 82 -1.35 -8.46 2.57
CA PHE A 82 -2.74 -8.36 2.15
C PHE A 82 -2.89 -7.51 0.88
N SER A 83 -2.16 -6.38 0.79
CA SER A 83 -2.13 -5.56 -0.43
C SER A 83 -1.65 -6.35 -1.64
N LEU A 84 -0.60 -7.17 -1.48
CA LEU A 84 -0.12 -8.08 -2.51
C LEU A 84 -1.20 -9.09 -2.90
N GLY A 85 -1.87 -9.72 -1.92
CA GLY A 85 -2.97 -10.65 -2.15
C GLY A 85 -4.12 -10.03 -2.95
N VAL A 86 -4.53 -8.80 -2.61
CA VAL A 86 -5.56 -8.07 -3.36
C VAL A 86 -5.12 -7.79 -4.79
N ARG A 87 -3.87 -7.37 -5.02
CA ARG A 87 -3.36 -7.12 -6.39
C ARG A 87 -3.33 -8.39 -7.22
N ILE A 88 -2.83 -9.50 -6.66
CA ILE A 88 -2.85 -10.81 -7.32
C ILE A 88 -4.29 -11.23 -7.62
N GLY A 89 -5.20 -11.07 -6.66
CA GLY A 89 -6.63 -11.37 -6.86
C GLY A 89 -7.27 -10.55 -7.97
N LYS A 90 -6.96 -9.25 -8.05
CA LYS A 90 -7.42 -8.39 -9.15
C LYS A 90 -6.93 -8.89 -10.52
N LEU A 91 -5.67 -9.30 -10.60
CA LEU A 91 -5.08 -9.81 -11.84
C LEU A 91 -5.66 -11.18 -12.21
N ALA A 92 -5.84 -12.07 -11.24
CA ALA A 92 -6.31 -13.44 -11.47
C ALA A 92 -7.80 -13.52 -11.87
N LEU A 93 -8.60 -12.52 -11.52
CA LEU A 93 -10.05 -12.52 -11.72
C LEU A 93 -10.53 -11.55 -12.81
N ASP A 94 -9.63 -11.05 -13.67
CA ASP A 94 -9.96 -10.04 -14.69
C ASP A 94 -10.76 -8.85 -14.12
N TYR A 95 -10.35 -8.42 -12.93
CA TYR A 95 -11.10 -7.43 -12.15
C TYR A 95 -11.25 -6.10 -12.88
N TYR A 96 -10.21 -5.61 -13.55
CA TYR A 96 -10.24 -4.30 -14.20
C TYR A 96 -11.22 -4.24 -15.38
N PRO A 97 -11.23 -5.21 -16.32
CA PRO A 97 -12.29 -5.33 -17.32
C PRO A 97 -13.69 -5.37 -16.70
N TYR A 98 -13.87 -6.14 -15.62
CA TYR A 98 -15.16 -6.29 -14.94
C TYR A 98 -15.66 -4.97 -14.32
N VAL A 99 -14.81 -4.26 -13.57
CA VAL A 99 -15.17 -2.96 -12.97
C VAL A 99 -15.39 -1.91 -14.06
N TRP A 100 -14.59 -1.93 -15.13
CA TRP A 100 -14.79 -1.03 -16.26
C TRP A 100 -16.13 -1.26 -16.96
N ALA A 101 -16.55 -2.52 -17.10
CA ALA A 101 -17.85 -2.87 -17.64
C ALA A 101 -18.98 -2.32 -16.76
N MET A 102 -18.90 -2.40 -15.42
CA MET A 102 -19.94 -1.80 -14.56
C MET A 102 -20.12 -0.29 -14.77
N THR A 103 -19.07 0.43 -15.18
CA THR A 103 -19.19 1.89 -15.39
C THR A 103 -20.06 2.27 -16.59
N THR A 104 -20.32 1.35 -17.53
CA THR A 104 -21.14 1.65 -18.72
C THR A 104 -22.56 2.04 -18.36
N ASP A 105 -23.07 1.54 -17.24
CA ASP A 105 -24.47 1.70 -16.85
C ASP A 105 -24.73 3.05 -16.16
N TYR A 106 -23.68 3.77 -15.76
CA TYR A 106 -23.77 4.97 -14.92
C TYR A 106 -23.22 6.25 -15.55
N ALA A 107 -22.46 6.15 -16.64
CA ALA A 107 -21.85 7.31 -17.27
C ALA A 107 -21.64 7.12 -18.78
N GLU A 108 -22.23 8.03 -19.57
CA GLU A 108 -22.05 8.06 -21.02
C GLU A 108 -20.75 8.76 -21.42
N SER A 109 -20.25 9.70 -20.62
CA SER A 109 -19.02 10.45 -20.92
C SER A 109 -17.75 9.68 -20.49
N PRO A 110 -16.67 9.69 -21.30
CA PRO A 110 -15.42 8.99 -20.96
C PRO A 110 -14.79 9.45 -19.63
N ILE A 111 -14.93 10.74 -19.32
CA ILE A 111 -14.40 11.34 -18.09
C ILE A 111 -15.20 10.84 -16.87
N ALA A 112 -16.54 10.86 -16.94
CA ALA A 112 -17.37 10.39 -15.84
C ALA A 112 -17.18 8.87 -15.60
N ARG A 113 -17.00 8.07 -16.67
CA ARG A 113 -16.65 6.65 -16.54
C ARG A 113 -15.31 6.44 -15.84
N THR A 114 -14.31 7.25 -16.16
CA THR A 114 -13.01 7.18 -15.48
C THR A 114 -13.13 7.50 -13.99
N VAL A 115 -13.89 8.55 -13.63
CA VAL A 115 -14.15 8.90 -12.22
C VAL A 115 -14.87 7.76 -11.49
N TRP A 116 -15.91 7.19 -12.12
CA TRP A 116 -16.64 6.05 -11.55
C TRP A 116 -15.77 4.81 -11.40
N PHE A 117 -14.93 4.51 -12.40
CA PHE A 117 -13.97 3.41 -12.33
C PHE A 117 -13.03 3.58 -11.13
N TYR A 118 -12.45 4.77 -10.95
CA TYR A 118 -11.58 5.06 -9.82
C TYR A 118 -12.33 4.96 -8.48
N PHE A 119 -13.55 5.48 -8.42
CA PHE A 119 -14.37 5.40 -7.21
C PHE A 119 -14.66 3.95 -6.83
N LEU A 120 -15.14 3.14 -7.78
CA LEU A 120 -15.43 1.72 -7.57
C LEU A 120 -14.16 0.94 -7.24
N ASP A 121 -13.05 1.21 -7.92
CA ASP A 121 -11.79 0.53 -7.65
C ASP A 121 -11.31 0.79 -6.21
N VAL A 122 -11.30 2.06 -5.80
CA VAL A 122 -10.92 2.43 -4.43
C VAL A 122 -11.90 1.84 -3.42
N PHE A 123 -13.20 1.95 -3.67
CA PHE A 123 -14.24 1.46 -2.77
C PHE A 123 -14.11 -0.05 -2.54
N LEU A 124 -14.13 -0.86 -3.60
CA LEU A 124 -14.03 -2.31 -3.51
C LEU A 124 -12.71 -2.77 -2.89
N THR A 125 -11.61 -2.13 -3.29
CA THR A 125 -10.28 -2.44 -2.72
C THR A 125 -10.27 -2.18 -1.23
N ARG A 126 -10.75 -1.01 -0.79
CA ARG A 126 -10.75 -0.64 0.64
C ARG A 126 -11.73 -1.48 1.44
N SER A 127 -12.87 -1.85 0.87
CA SER A 127 -13.83 -2.76 1.50
C SER A 127 -13.21 -4.12 1.79
N ALA A 128 -12.30 -4.60 0.93
CA ALA A 128 -11.56 -5.84 1.18
C ALA A 128 -10.66 -5.76 2.42
N PHE A 129 -10.16 -4.57 2.82
CA PHE A 129 -9.35 -4.40 4.03
C PHE A 129 -10.17 -4.28 5.32
N ILE A 130 -11.49 -4.06 5.25
CA ILE A 130 -12.34 -3.88 6.44
C ILE A 130 -12.25 -5.08 7.41
N PRO A 131 -12.33 -6.34 6.97
CA PRO A 131 -12.19 -7.48 7.88
C PRO A 131 -10.85 -7.48 8.64
N LEU A 132 -9.77 -7.03 8.01
CA LEU A 132 -8.45 -6.96 8.63
C LEU A 132 -8.37 -5.85 9.69
N ILE A 133 -8.97 -4.68 9.40
CA ILE A 133 -9.06 -3.56 10.35
C ILE A 133 -9.91 -3.95 11.56
N VAL A 134 -11.06 -4.60 11.32
CA VAL A 134 -11.95 -5.08 12.38
C VAL A 134 -11.25 -6.14 13.22
N LEU A 135 -10.57 -7.11 12.60
CA LEU A 135 -9.81 -8.13 13.32
C LEU A 135 -8.70 -7.50 14.18
N GLY A 136 -7.97 -6.53 13.64
CA GLY A 136 -6.95 -5.78 14.39
C GLY A 136 -7.53 -5.02 15.58
N ALA A 137 -8.68 -4.37 15.42
CA ALA A 137 -9.38 -3.66 16.49
C ALA A 137 -9.88 -4.61 17.59
N VAL A 138 -10.40 -5.78 17.21
CA VAL A 138 -10.84 -6.83 18.15
C VAL A 138 -9.66 -7.43 18.91
N LEU A 139 -8.56 -7.74 18.23
CA LEU A 139 -7.36 -8.32 18.84
C LEU A 139 -6.63 -7.34 19.77
N SER A 140 -6.62 -6.05 19.43
CA SER A 140 -6.00 -4.99 20.24
C SER A 140 -6.86 -4.54 21.43
N ASN A 141 -8.08 -5.09 21.58
CA ASN A 141 -9.00 -4.79 22.67
C ASN A 141 -9.26 -3.28 22.84
N ASN A 142 -9.25 -2.54 21.73
CA ASN A 142 -9.28 -1.08 21.71
C ASN A 142 -10.61 -0.59 21.09
N PRO A 143 -11.68 -0.40 21.89
CA PRO A 143 -13.04 -0.16 21.40
C PRO A 143 -13.26 1.25 20.82
N ARG A 144 -12.23 2.10 20.75
CA ARG A 144 -12.34 3.50 20.26
C ARG A 144 -12.08 3.67 18.76
N ALA A 145 -11.59 2.64 18.08
CA ALA A 145 -11.40 2.69 16.64
C ALA A 145 -12.67 2.20 15.94
N ASP A 146 -13.61 3.10 15.63
CA ASP A 146 -14.75 2.75 14.77
C ASP A 146 -14.23 2.47 13.34
N PRO A 147 -14.25 1.20 12.90
CA PRO A 147 -13.69 0.80 11.60
C PRO A 147 -14.40 1.48 10.43
N PHE A 148 -15.67 1.88 10.60
CA PHE A 148 -16.48 2.49 9.56
C PHE A 148 -16.08 3.97 9.32
N LEU A 149 -15.83 4.72 10.39
CA LEU A 149 -15.32 6.10 10.32
C LEU A 149 -13.92 6.16 9.70
N ILE A 150 -13.05 5.20 10.05
CA ILE A 150 -11.72 5.07 9.45
C ILE A 150 -11.84 4.81 7.94
N PHE A 151 -12.75 3.91 7.55
CA PHE A 151 -13.01 3.58 6.14
C PHE A 151 -13.51 4.78 5.32
N ILE A 152 -14.51 5.52 5.82
CA ILE A 152 -15.06 6.70 5.14
C ILE A 152 -13.98 7.75 4.93
N ASN A 153 -13.21 8.06 5.99
CA ASN A 153 -12.19 9.10 5.94
C ASN A 153 -11.08 8.73 4.92
N MET A 154 -10.62 7.47 4.93
CA MET A 154 -9.61 7.01 3.96
C MET A 154 -10.12 7.00 2.51
N THR A 155 -11.39 6.64 2.29
CA THR A 155 -12.00 6.61 0.95
C THR A 155 -12.15 8.01 0.40
N LEU A 156 -12.69 8.94 1.20
CA LEU A 156 -12.84 10.35 0.81
C LEU A 156 -11.49 11.00 0.50
N GLN A 157 -10.48 10.81 1.35
CA GLN A 157 -9.14 11.34 1.09
C GLN A 157 -8.53 10.78 -0.20
N SER A 158 -8.68 9.49 -0.46
CA SER A 158 -8.16 8.84 -1.68
C SER A 158 -8.82 9.40 -2.94
N VAL A 159 -10.14 9.62 -2.90
CA VAL A 159 -10.91 10.21 -4.00
C VAL A 159 -10.53 11.68 -4.19
N MET A 160 -10.43 12.46 -3.11
CA MET A 160 -9.99 13.86 -3.18
C MET A 160 -8.60 14.00 -3.79
N HIS A 161 -7.64 13.16 -3.41
CA HIS A 161 -6.30 13.15 -3.99
C HIS A 161 -6.32 12.77 -5.48
N ALA A 162 -7.15 11.82 -5.90
CA ALA A 162 -7.30 11.46 -7.31
C ALA A 162 -7.87 12.63 -8.12
N CYS A 163 -8.92 13.29 -7.62
CA CYS A 163 -9.53 14.46 -8.25
C CYS A 163 -8.55 15.64 -8.36
N LEU A 164 -7.77 15.93 -7.31
CA LEU A 164 -6.77 17.00 -7.32
C LEU A 164 -5.61 16.70 -8.28
N GLN A 165 -5.17 15.44 -8.37
CA GLN A 165 -4.09 15.04 -9.29
C GLN A 165 -4.54 15.08 -10.76
N GLN A 166 -5.81 14.76 -11.04
CA GLN A 166 -6.38 14.90 -12.39
C GLN A 166 -6.47 16.38 -12.82
N ARG A 167 -6.69 17.28 -11.86
CA ARG A 167 -6.66 18.74 -12.10
C ARG A 167 -5.25 19.27 -12.35
N GLY A 168 -4.25 18.76 -11.64
CA GLY A 168 -2.84 19.14 -11.84
C GLY A 168 -2.22 18.64 -13.16
N HIS A 169 -2.82 17.65 -13.81
CA HIS A 169 -2.36 17.15 -15.11
C HIS A 169 -2.83 17.98 -16.31
N LEU A 170 -3.77 18.89 -16.12
CA LEU A 170 -4.20 19.83 -17.17
C LEU A 170 -3.24 21.03 -17.33
N ASP A 171 -2.32 21.24 -16.38
CA ASP A 171 -1.43 22.42 -16.36
C ASP A 171 0.08 22.12 -16.49
N SER A 172 0.52 20.85 -16.60
CA SER A 172 1.95 20.56 -16.80
C SER A 172 2.25 19.18 -17.39
N PRO A 173 3.04 19.09 -18.49
CA PRO A 173 3.55 17.83 -18.99
C PRO A 173 4.81 17.44 -18.20
N THR A 174 4.99 16.13 -18.00
CA THR A 174 6.16 15.43 -17.44
C THR A 174 6.24 15.32 -15.91
N SER A 175 6.02 14.11 -15.37
CA SER A 175 7.07 13.37 -14.65
C SER A 175 6.51 12.11 -13.95
N PRO A 176 7.08 10.92 -14.18
CA PRO A 176 6.65 9.64 -13.58
C PRO A 176 7.09 9.43 -12.11
N THR A 177 7.69 10.41 -11.45
CA THR A 177 8.21 10.27 -10.07
C THR A 177 7.14 10.26 -8.96
N ASN A 178 5.87 10.55 -9.27
CA ASN A 178 4.83 10.74 -8.25
C ASN A 178 4.19 9.44 -7.70
N MET A 179 4.55 8.27 -8.23
CA MET A 179 3.99 6.99 -7.77
C MET A 179 4.69 6.46 -6.50
N VAL A 180 5.96 6.83 -6.28
CA VAL A 180 6.76 6.35 -5.13
C VAL A 180 6.44 7.12 -3.84
N LEU A 181 6.01 8.38 -3.93
CA LEU A 181 5.62 9.20 -2.76
C LEU A 181 4.24 8.83 -2.18
N ARG A 182 3.39 8.11 -2.93
CA ARG A 182 2.01 7.79 -2.53
C ARG A 182 1.89 6.74 -1.43
N VAL A 183 2.88 5.85 -1.26
CA VAL A 183 2.85 4.84 -0.17
C VAL A 183 3.30 5.46 1.17
N SER A 184 4.18 6.46 1.14
CA SER A 184 4.70 7.11 2.35
C SER A 184 3.68 8.02 3.04
N SER A 185 2.75 8.64 2.31
CA SER A 185 1.77 9.57 2.88
C SER A 185 0.64 8.88 3.66
N CYS A 186 0.24 7.65 3.31
CA CYS A 186 -0.72 6.89 4.12
C CYS A 186 -0.10 6.38 5.43
N LEU A 187 1.20 6.08 5.44
CA LEU A 187 1.93 5.71 6.66
C LEU A 187 2.13 6.90 7.60
N LEU A 188 2.16 8.13 7.07
CA LEU A 188 2.34 9.34 7.87
C LEU A 188 1.10 9.74 8.69
N TRP A 189 -0.12 9.37 8.28
CA TRP A 189 -1.33 9.71 9.04
C TRP A 189 -1.56 8.79 10.26
N ARG A 190 -1.13 7.52 10.18
CA ARG A 190 -1.07 6.61 11.36
C ARG A 190 -0.11 7.10 12.44
N ARG A 191 0.76 8.06 12.11
CA ARG A 191 1.72 8.71 13.03
C ARG A 191 1.11 9.87 13.82
N THR A 192 -0.12 10.32 13.50
CA THR A 192 -0.74 11.54 14.07
C THR A 192 -2.12 11.34 14.72
N SER A 193 -2.64 10.12 14.78
CA SER A 193 -3.92 9.79 15.45
C SER A 193 -3.74 8.79 16.58
#